data_AF-A0A449GMT7-F1
#
_entry.id   AF-A0A449GMT7-F1
#
_cell.length_a   1.000
_cell.length_b   1.000
_cell.length_c   1.000
_cell.angle_alpha   90.00
_cell.angle_beta   90.00
_cell.angle_gamma   90.00
#
_symmetry.space_group_name_H-M   'P 1'
#
loop_
_entity.id
_entity.type
_entity.pdbx_description
1 polymer ?
#
loop_
_entity_poly.entity_id
_entity_poly.type
_entity_poly.pdbx_seq_one_letter_code
_entity_poly.pdbx_strand_id
1 'polypeptide(L)'
;MLITKVQIIGEVSDEESVQHFQPLLDRVPERPTLATLIRKHGVEGSDNLEIELLDKFQNKQRFSLAPFADVDPDAYIKIQFLSGPVDLEFPALEPGAVLLKEYLVAGPED
;
A
#
# COMPACT_ATOMS: atom_id res chain seq x y z
N MET A 1 -7.06 8.26 25.92
CA MET A 1 -6.44 8.37 24.58
C MET A 1 -6.53 7.01 23.90
N LEU A 2 -7.27 6.88 22.79
CA LEU A 2 -7.37 5.63 22.04
C LEU A 2 -6.17 5.52 21.10
N ILE A 3 -5.36 4.46 21.24
CA ILE A 3 -4.23 4.19 20.34
C ILE A 3 -4.69 3.24 19.23
N THR A 4 -4.55 3.67 17.98
CA THR A 4 -4.85 2.88 16.79
C THR A 4 -3.56 2.34 16.20
N LYS A 5 -3.46 1.03 15.97
CA LYS A 5 -2.41 0.41 15.18
C LYS A 5 -2.82 0.43 13.71
N VAL A 6 -1.89 0.79 12.84
CA VAL A 6 -2.07 0.81 11.39
C VAL A 6 -0.99 -0.02 10.73
N GLN A 7 -1.40 -0.92 9.83
CA GLN A 7 -0.52 -1.71 8.97
C GLN A 7 -0.72 -1.29 7.52
N ILE A 8 0.39 -1.05 6.82
CA ILE A 8 0.44 -0.83 5.38
C ILE A 8 0.91 -2.12 4.73
N ILE A 9 0.07 -2.69 3.89
CA ILE A 9 0.33 -3.95 3.19
C ILE A 9 0.39 -3.67 1.70
N GLY A 10 1.43 -4.16 1.04
CA GLY A 10 1.49 -4.24 -0.41
C GLY A 10 1.16 -5.65 -0.87
N GLU A 11 0.40 -5.80 -1.94
CA GLU A 11 0.01 -7.10 -2.47
C GLU A 11 0.18 -7.09 -3.99
N VAL A 12 0.91 -8.10 -4.50
CA VAL A 12 1.02 -8.32 -5.95
C VAL A 12 -0.22 -9.08 -6.40
N SER A 13 -0.94 -8.55 -7.38
CA SER A 13 -2.07 -9.25 -7.99
C SER A 13 -1.61 -10.00 -9.23
N ASP A 14 -1.97 -11.28 -9.32
CA ASP A 14 -1.73 -12.09 -10.51
C ASP A 14 -2.65 -11.70 -11.68
N GLU A 15 -2.28 -12.13 -12.88
CA GLU A 15 -2.98 -11.78 -14.12
C GLU A 15 -4.45 -12.25 -14.11
N GLU A 16 -4.75 -13.38 -13.47
CA GLU A 16 -6.13 -13.89 -13.31
C GLU A 16 -6.98 -12.98 -12.42
N SER A 17 -6.45 -12.49 -11.31
CA SER A 17 -7.13 -11.54 -10.43
C SER A 17 -7.41 -10.21 -11.13
N VAL A 18 -6.47 -9.77 -11.99
CA VAL A 18 -6.59 -8.52 -12.76
C VAL A 18 -7.67 -8.61 -13.84
N GLN A 19 -7.85 -9.78 -14.48
CA GLN A 19 -8.88 -9.97 -15.51
C GLN A 19 -10.28 -9.62 -15.02
N HIS A 20 -10.60 -9.90 -13.74
CA HIS A 20 -11.89 -9.54 -13.15
C HIS A 20 -12.12 -8.02 -13.10
N PHE A 21 -11.04 -7.24 -12.97
CA PHE A 21 -11.08 -5.79 -12.91
C PHE A 21 -10.76 -5.12 -14.25
N GLN A 22 -10.47 -5.88 -15.31
CA GLN A 22 -10.09 -5.35 -16.62
C GLN A 22 -11.06 -4.27 -17.15
N PRO A 23 -12.40 -4.41 -17.08
CA PRO A 23 -13.31 -3.38 -17.55
C PRO A 23 -13.26 -2.07 -16.76
N LEU A 24 -12.83 -2.13 -15.49
CA LEU A 24 -12.61 -0.95 -14.64
C LEU A 24 -11.24 -0.33 -14.92
N LEU A 25 -10.23 -1.18 -15.17
CA LEU A 25 -8.88 -0.77 -15.51
C LEU A 25 -8.79 -0.09 -16.89
N ASP A 26 -9.63 -0.49 -17.85
CA ASP A 26 -9.70 0.15 -19.16
C ASP A 26 -10.29 1.57 -19.11
N ARG A 27 -10.96 1.92 -18.00
CA ARG A 27 -11.58 3.23 -17.78
C ARG A 27 -10.72 4.19 -16.98
N VAL A 28 -9.65 3.71 -16.34
CA VAL A 28 -8.74 4.60 -15.60
C VAL A 28 -7.66 5.13 -16.55
N PRO A 29 -7.27 6.41 -16.40
CA PRO A 29 -6.25 7.02 -17.26
C PRO A 29 -4.87 6.36 -17.11
N GLU A 30 -4.64 5.65 -16.00
CA GLU A 30 -3.41 4.90 -15.77
C GLU A 30 -3.66 3.71 -14.86
N ARG A 31 -3.04 2.57 -15.20
CA ARG A 31 -3.18 1.32 -14.46
C ARG A 31 -2.40 1.39 -13.13
N PRO A 32 -2.89 0.79 -12.03
CA PRO A 32 -2.20 0.80 -10.74
C PRO A 32 -1.09 -0.26 -10.70
N THR A 33 -0.05 -0.06 -11.50
CA THR A 33 1.14 -0.92 -11.53
C THR A 33 2.23 -0.43 -10.57
N LEU A 34 3.23 -1.27 -10.32
CA LEU A 34 4.42 -0.89 -9.54
C LEU A 34 5.07 0.38 -10.11
N ALA A 35 5.29 0.43 -11.43
CA ALA A 35 5.87 1.59 -12.10
C ALA A 35 5.01 2.86 -11.93
N THR A 36 3.68 2.74 -12.03
CA THR A 36 2.78 3.88 -11.84
C THR A 36 2.79 4.39 -10.40
N LEU A 37 2.84 3.49 -9.40
CA LEU A 37 2.96 3.88 -7.99
C LEU A 37 4.24 4.66 -7.73
N ILE A 38 5.38 4.13 -8.17
CA ILE A 38 6.68 4.80 -8.04
C ILE A 38 6.68 6.15 -8.75
N ARG A 39 6.14 6.23 -9.96
CA ARG A 39 6.11 7.47 -10.73
C ARG A 39 5.22 8.55 -10.10
N LYS A 40 4.06 8.18 -9.55
CA LYS A 40 3.09 9.12 -8.99
C LYS A 40 3.39 9.53 -7.56
N HIS A 41 3.88 8.60 -6.77
CA HIS A 41 4.01 8.73 -5.32
C HIS A 41 5.45 8.62 -4.85
N GLY A 42 6.40 8.42 -5.77
CA GLY A 42 7.82 8.34 -5.49
C GLY A 42 8.34 9.60 -4.79
N VAL A 43 9.19 9.38 -3.79
CA VAL A 43 9.83 10.48 -3.07
C VAL A 43 11.08 10.92 -3.83
N GLU A 44 11.13 12.20 -4.18
CA GLU A 44 12.27 12.80 -4.87
C GLU A 44 13.58 12.60 -4.07
N GLY A 45 14.64 12.16 -4.75
CA GLY A 45 15.95 11.91 -4.13
C GLY A 45 16.04 10.64 -3.29
N SER A 46 15.03 9.76 -3.31
CA SER A 46 15.14 8.38 -2.81
C SER A 46 15.63 7.43 -3.91
N ASP A 47 16.02 6.20 -3.56
CA ASP A 47 16.47 5.14 -4.49
C ASP A 47 15.35 4.61 -5.43
N ASN A 48 14.38 5.46 -5.80
CA ASN A 48 13.20 5.19 -6.63
C ASN A 48 12.23 4.12 -6.09
N LEU A 49 12.35 3.74 -4.82
CA LEU A 49 11.50 2.72 -4.20
C LEU A 49 10.76 3.22 -2.96
N GLU A 50 11.01 4.44 -2.51
CA GLU A 50 10.18 5.03 -1.45
C GLU A 50 9.02 5.80 -2.04
N ILE A 51 7.84 5.57 -1.50
CA ILE A 51 6.62 6.31 -1.86
C ILE A 51 6.00 7.01 -0.64
N GLU A 52 5.22 8.05 -0.89
CA GLU A 52 4.43 8.76 0.12
C GLU A 52 2.93 8.71 -0.24
N LEU A 53 2.11 8.19 0.67
CA LEU A 53 0.65 8.16 0.56
C LEU A 53 -0.01 8.75 1.81
N LEU A 54 -1.24 9.22 1.68
CA LEU A 54 -2.08 9.62 2.82
C LEU A 54 -2.80 8.39 3.38
N ASP A 55 -2.75 8.23 4.70
CA ASP A 55 -3.58 7.24 5.39
C ASP A 55 -5.04 7.74 5.54
N LYS A 56 -5.90 6.90 6.11
CA LYS A 56 -7.32 7.24 6.34
C LYS A 56 -7.52 8.44 7.27
N PHE A 57 -6.50 8.81 8.05
CA PHE A 57 -6.49 9.93 8.98
C PHE A 57 -5.86 11.20 8.38
N GLN A 58 -5.59 11.20 7.07
CA GLN A 58 -4.93 12.30 6.35
C GLN A 58 -3.47 12.54 6.79
N ASN A 59 -2.84 11.56 7.45
CA ASN A 59 -1.43 11.64 7.77
C ASN A 59 -0.60 11.11 6.61
N LYS A 60 0.46 11.83 6.26
CA LYS A 60 1.45 11.39 5.27
C LYS A 60 2.25 10.22 5.82
N GLN A 61 2.29 9.14 5.06
CA GLN A 61 3.07 7.95 5.34
C GLN A 61 4.06 7.70 4.22
N ARG A 62 5.35 7.83 4.56
CA ARG A 62 6.48 7.37 3.74
C ARG A 62 6.83 5.94 4.11
N PHE A 63 7.00 5.09 3.09
CA PHE A 63 7.41 3.69 3.23
C PHE A 63 8.07 3.19 1.94
N SER A 64 8.83 2.09 2.06
CA SER A 64 9.61 1.52 0.96
C SER A 64 8.86 0.37 0.28
N LEU A 65 8.92 0.36 -1.05
CA LEU A 65 8.52 -0.73 -1.95
C LEU A 65 9.70 -1.66 -2.29
N ALA A 66 10.84 -1.54 -1.59
CA ALA A 66 11.99 -2.43 -1.79
C ALA A 66 11.65 -3.94 -1.76
N PRO A 67 10.68 -4.44 -0.97
CA PRO A 67 10.26 -5.85 -1.06
C PRO A 67 9.73 -6.28 -2.43
N PHE A 68 9.38 -5.33 -3.31
CA PHE A 68 8.93 -5.58 -4.68
C PHE A 68 9.98 -5.19 -5.73
N ALA A 69 11.25 -4.98 -5.35
CA ALA A 69 12.28 -4.53 -6.27
C ALA A 69 12.50 -5.50 -7.46
N ASP A 70 12.30 -6.79 -7.24
CA ASP A 70 12.46 -7.84 -8.26
C ASP A 70 11.14 -8.19 -8.98
N VAL A 71 10.05 -7.50 -8.65
CA VAL A 71 8.74 -7.70 -9.31
C VAL A 71 8.72 -6.95 -10.63
N ASP A 72 8.03 -7.51 -11.63
CA ASP A 72 7.81 -6.84 -12.92
C ASP A 72 7.20 -5.44 -12.71
N PRO A 73 7.78 -4.36 -13.29
CA PRO A 73 7.26 -3.00 -13.17
C PRO A 73 5.80 -2.84 -13.64
N ASP A 74 5.35 -3.69 -14.57
CA ASP A 74 3.98 -3.70 -15.09
C ASP A 74 3.03 -4.57 -14.24
N ALA A 75 3.55 -5.25 -13.21
CA ALA A 75 2.72 -5.99 -12.27
C ALA A 75 1.79 -5.04 -11.51
N TYR A 76 0.57 -5.52 -11.27
CA TYR A 76 -0.42 -4.80 -10.49
C TYR A 76 -0.07 -4.90 -9.01
N ILE A 77 0.00 -3.74 -8.36
CA ILE A 77 0.30 -3.65 -6.92
C ILE A 77 -0.86 -2.94 -6.23
N LYS A 78 -1.41 -3.60 -5.22
CA LYS A 78 -2.43 -3.04 -4.35
C LYS A 78 -1.80 -2.64 -3.02
N ILE A 79 -1.97 -1.38 -2.63
CA ILE A 79 -1.59 -0.90 -1.29
C ILE A 79 -2.84 -0.82 -0.41
N GLN A 80 -2.78 -1.44 0.77
CA GLN A 80 -3.88 -1.54 1.72
C GLN A 80 -3.47 -0.97 3.07
N PHE A 81 -4.36 -0.19 3.68
CA PHE A 81 -4.20 0.34 5.04
C PHE A 81 -5.19 -0.36 5.96
N LEU A 82 -4.70 -1.30 6.77
CA LEU A 82 -5.49 -1.93 7.83
C LEU A 82 -5.30 -1.15 9.12
N SER A 83 -6.37 -0.94 9.89
CA SER A 83 -6.31 -0.13 11.11
C SER A 83 -7.32 -0.60 12.13
N GLY A 84 -6.93 -0.58 13.41
CA GLY A 84 -7.75 -1.03 14.52
C GLY A 84 -7.12 -0.71 15.87
N PRO A 85 -7.80 -1.04 16.99
CA PRO A 85 -7.23 -0.89 18.33
C PRO A 85 -5.84 -1.54 18.42
N VAL A 86 -4.95 -0.99 19.26
CA VAL A 86 -3.57 -1.51 19.37
C VAL A 86 -3.51 -3.01 19.71
N ASP A 87 -4.44 -3.47 20.54
CA ASP A 87 -4.55 -4.86 20.99
C ASP A 87 -5.25 -5.79 19.98
N LEU A 88 -5.73 -5.25 18.85
CA LEU A 88 -6.32 -6.06 17.79
C LEU A 88 -5.25 -6.89 17.10
N GLU A 89 -5.47 -8.19 16.98
CA GLU A 89 -4.70 -9.06 16.11
C GLU A 89 -5.20 -8.90 14.67
N PHE A 90 -4.31 -8.48 13.77
CA PHE A 90 -4.62 -8.39 12.34
C PHE A 90 -4.55 -9.78 11.70
N PRO A 91 -5.32 -10.03 10.63
CA PRO A 91 -5.26 -11.30 9.92
C PRO A 91 -3.85 -11.57 9.38
N ALA A 92 -3.54 -12.86 9.20
CA ALA A 92 -2.31 -13.26 8.53
C ALA A 92 -2.27 -12.71 7.09
N LEU A 93 -1.06 -12.46 6.58
CA LEU A 93 -0.89 -12.02 5.21
C LEU A 93 -1.14 -13.18 4.25
N GLU A 94 -1.91 -12.90 3.19
CA GLU A 94 -2.09 -13.84 2.07
C GLU A 94 -0.77 -14.03 1.30
N PRO A 95 -0.61 -15.13 0.55
CA PRO A 95 0.54 -15.31 -0.34
C PRO A 95 0.67 -14.14 -1.34
N GLY A 96 1.86 -13.56 -1.44
CA GLY A 96 2.10 -12.39 -2.30
C GLY A 96 1.80 -11.03 -1.63
N ALA A 97 1.26 -11.04 -0.41
CA ALA A 97 1.14 -9.84 0.43
C ALA A 97 2.36 -9.68 1.35
N VAL A 98 2.81 -8.43 1.51
CA VAL A 98 3.96 -8.04 2.32
C VAL A 98 3.59 -6.88 3.23
N LEU A 99 3.94 -6.98 4.51
CA LEU A 99 3.86 -5.87 5.45
C LEU A 99 4.97 -4.86 5.12
N LEU A 100 4.60 -3.68 4.65
CA LEU A 100 5.53 -2.61 4.26
C LEU A 100 5.87 -1.70 5.43
N LYS A 101 4.90 -1.45 6.32
CA LYS A 101 5.07 -0.60 7.50
C LYS A 101 3.99 -0.89 8.54
N GLU A 102 4.36 -0.80 9.81
CA GLU A 102 3.43 -0.76 10.92
C GLU A 102 3.73 0.47 11.79
N TYR A 103 2.69 1.15 12.28
CA TYR A 103 2.84 2.30 13.16
C TYR A 103 1.61 2.51 14.04
N LEU A 104 1.76 3.36 15.05
CA LEU A 104 0.69 3.74 15.98
C LEU A 104 0.26 5.18 15.75
N VAL A 105 -1.04 5.42 15.80
CA VAL A 105 -1.66 6.75 15.70
C VAL A 105 -2.49 6.98 16.96
N ALA A 106 -2.28 8.12 17.60
CA ALA A 106 -3.17 8.58 18.65
C ALA A 106 -4.48 9.09 18.03
N GLY A 107 -5.63 8.60 18.49
CA GLY A 107 -6.92 9.19 18.16
C GLY A 107 -7.04 10.60 18.74
N PRO A 108 -7.93 11.45 18.18
CA PRO A 108 -8.20 12.77 18.75
C PRO A 108 -8.60 12.64 20.22
N GLU A 109 -8.12 13.56 21.05
CA GLU A 109 -8.68 13.76 22.39
C GLU A 109 -10.08 14.35 22.19
N ASP A 110 -11.09 13.77 22.86
CA ASP A 110 -12.48 14.27 22.86
C ASP A 110 -12.56 15.76 23.25
#